data_AF-A0A7C6HQZ6-F1
#
_entry.id   AF-A0A7C6HQZ6-F1
#
_cell.length_a   1.000
_cell.length_b   1.000
_cell.length_c   1.000
_cell.angle_alpha   90.00
_cell.angle_beta   90.00
_cell.angle_gamma   90.00
#
_symmetry.space_group_name_H-M   'P 1'
#
loop_
_entity.id
_entity.type
_entity.pdbx_description
1 polymer ?
#
loop_
_entity_poly.entity_id
_entity_poly.type
_entity_poly.pdbx_seq_one_letter_code
_entity_poly.pdbx_strand_id
1 'polypeptide(L)'
;MRVDFKGASLIRSSFSGATIRFSNLTDLVVQECDVGGLSIDTHDLFFGTLFVNGVDVVPLVDAELNRRFPGRELQNSRTPEGLRESWEAVQEAWAKTVDETPAQLRDARVGTEWSLAQTLRHLILATDAWLVSGVERQEKPFHPIGQIFTGAAEGGFDMSIFREATGFDEILSVRAERQQFVTDCLATVTEAQLEEERANPWDPEGDWQPTVGDCLRVILEEEWAHLRYIRRDLDILRQQGS
;
A
#
# COMPACT_ATOMS: atom_id res chain seq x y z
N MET A 1 -24.69 -4.25 6.54
CA MET A 1 -25.60 -4.29 5.38
C MET A 1 -24.94 -3.47 4.27
N ARG A 2 -24.51 -4.12 3.19
CA ARG A 2 -23.93 -3.44 2.03
C ARG A 2 -25.08 -2.82 1.22
N VAL A 3 -25.04 -1.52 0.99
CA VAL A 3 -26.01 -0.83 0.13
C VAL A 3 -25.47 -0.85 -1.29
N ASP A 4 -26.30 -1.24 -2.26
CA ASP A 4 -25.95 -1.24 -3.68
C ASP A 4 -26.67 -0.07 -4.39
N PHE A 5 -25.89 0.74 -5.09
CA PHE A 5 -26.36 1.90 -5.86
C PHE A 5 -26.24 1.70 -7.38
N LYS A 6 -26.07 0.45 -7.85
CA LYS A 6 -25.96 0.15 -9.27
C LYS A 6 -27.14 0.72 -10.06
N GLY A 7 -26.84 1.60 -11.02
CA GLY A 7 -27.82 2.26 -11.87
C GLY A 7 -28.65 3.35 -11.18
N ALA A 8 -28.35 3.71 -9.93
CA ALA A 8 -29.03 4.78 -9.23
C ALA A 8 -28.68 6.16 -9.81
N SER A 9 -29.67 7.06 -9.85
CA SER A 9 -29.46 8.47 -10.17
C SER A 9 -29.82 9.33 -8.96
N LEU A 10 -28.85 10.07 -8.44
CA LEU A 10 -28.97 10.88 -7.23
C LEU A 10 -29.01 12.36 -7.62
N ILE A 11 -30.21 12.87 -7.90
CA ILE A 11 -30.44 14.20 -8.46
C ILE A 11 -30.67 15.22 -7.35
N ARG A 12 -30.04 16.41 -7.46
CA ARG A 12 -30.21 17.54 -6.51
C ARG A 12 -30.02 17.13 -5.04
N SER A 13 -29.10 16.21 -4.81
CA SER A 13 -28.78 15.64 -3.50
C SER A 13 -27.43 16.17 -3.02
N SER A 14 -27.28 16.34 -1.70
CA SER A 14 -26.01 16.77 -1.11
C SER A 14 -25.23 15.57 -0.58
N PHE A 15 -23.95 15.51 -0.94
CA PHE A 15 -22.96 14.59 -0.36
C PHE A 15 -21.93 15.35 0.49
N SER A 16 -22.23 16.58 0.89
CA SER A 16 -21.30 17.39 1.68
C SER A 16 -20.91 16.68 2.98
N GLY A 17 -19.61 16.48 3.18
CA GLY A 17 -19.06 15.77 4.33
C GLY A 17 -19.21 14.24 4.31
N ALA A 18 -19.74 13.67 3.23
CA ALA A 18 -19.80 12.22 3.07
C ALA A 18 -18.39 11.64 2.85
N THR A 19 -18.17 10.44 3.38
CA THR A 19 -16.94 9.66 3.19
C THR A 19 -17.33 8.30 2.65
N ILE A 20 -16.76 7.92 1.50
CA ILE A 20 -16.98 6.61 0.89
C ILE A 20 -15.68 5.81 1.03
N ARG A 21 -15.73 4.67 1.72
CA ARG A 21 -14.57 3.80 1.98
C ARG A 21 -14.93 2.36 1.63
N PHE A 22 -13.92 1.58 1.24
CA PHE A 22 -14.06 0.14 0.95
C PHE A 22 -15.24 -0.18 0.01
N SER A 23 -15.43 0.67 -1.00
CA SER A 23 -16.58 0.65 -1.90
C SER A 23 -16.11 0.68 -3.36
N ASN A 24 -16.86 -0.01 -4.23
CA ASN A 24 -16.60 0.00 -5.66
C ASN A 24 -17.20 1.28 -6.27
N LEU A 25 -16.36 2.10 -6.91
CA LEU A 25 -16.74 3.34 -7.62
C LEU A 25 -16.55 3.25 -9.13
N THR A 26 -16.30 2.05 -9.67
CA THR A 26 -16.25 1.80 -11.11
C THR A 26 -17.52 2.33 -11.77
N ASP A 27 -17.34 3.04 -12.88
CA ASP A 27 -18.40 3.68 -13.67
C ASP A 27 -19.21 4.78 -12.93
N LEU A 28 -18.75 5.26 -11.77
CA LEU A 28 -19.37 6.41 -11.10
C LEU A 28 -19.20 7.68 -11.95
N VAL A 29 -20.31 8.30 -12.34
CA VAL A 29 -20.33 9.57 -13.07
C VAL A 29 -20.78 10.70 -12.15
N VAL A 30 -19.92 11.71 -11.99
CA VAL A 30 -20.23 12.95 -11.26
C VAL A 30 -20.30 14.09 -12.28
N GLN A 31 -21.51 14.44 -12.72
CA GLN A 31 -21.76 15.46 -13.74
C GLN A 31 -22.57 16.61 -13.16
N GLU A 32 -22.27 17.84 -13.59
CA GLU A 32 -23.03 19.06 -13.23
C GLU A 32 -23.18 19.24 -11.70
N CYS A 33 -22.15 18.85 -10.94
CA CYS A 33 -22.10 18.94 -9.49
C CYS A 33 -21.08 19.99 -9.03
N ASP A 34 -21.33 20.60 -7.87
CA ASP A 34 -20.34 21.39 -7.15
C ASP A 34 -19.29 20.45 -6.52
N VAL A 35 -18.09 20.37 -7.11
CA VAL A 35 -17.01 19.44 -6.70
C VAL A 35 -15.90 20.11 -5.88
N GLY A 36 -16.25 21.11 -5.07
CA GLY A 36 -15.30 21.79 -4.19
C GLY A 36 -14.76 20.87 -3.10
N GLY A 37 -13.46 20.54 -3.16
CA GLY A 37 -12.80 19.71 -2.15
C GLY A 37 -13.02 18.19 -2.29
N LEU A 38 -13.47 17.71 -3.46
CA LEU A 38 -13.52 16.27 -3.73
C LEU A 38 -12.10 15.67 -3.66
N SER A 39 -11.92 14.69 -2.78
CA SER A 39 -10.66 13.98 -2.61
C SER A 39 -10.83 12.52 -3.00
N ILE A 40 -10.01 12.05 -3.94
CA ILE A 40 -9.88 10.64 -4.28
C ILE A 40 -8.48 10.23 -3.84
N ASP A 41 -8.42 9.28 -2.91
CA ASP A 41 -7.18 8.75 -2.40
C ASP A 41 -7.24 7.23 -2.43
N THR A 42 -6.61 6.64 -3.44
CA THR A 42 -6.56 5.20 -3.65
C THR A 42 -5.26 4.81 -4.34
N HIS A 43 -4.75 3.63 -4.01
CA HIS A 43 -3.68 2.97 -4.75
C HIS A 43 -4.13 2.49 -6.15
N ASP A 44 -5.40 2.10 -6.30
CA ASP A 44 -5.96 1.50 -7.52
C ASP A 44 -6.09 2.46 -8.71
N LEU A 45 -5.77 3.74 -8.51
CA LEU A 45 -5.95 4.79 -9.52
C LEU A 45 -5.27 4.42 -10.85
N PHE A 46 -4.15 3.71 -10.79
CA PHE A 46 -3.30 3.39 -11.95
C PHE A 46 -3.78 2.16 -12.74
N PHE A 47 -4.77 1.41 -12.24
CA PHE A 47 -5.39 0.30 -12.98
C PHE A 47 -6.53 0.74 -13.89
N GLY A 48 -6.87 2.04 -13.90
CA GLY A 48 -8.00 2.57 -14.64
C GLY A 48 -7.76 3.96 -15.21
N THR A 49 -8.87 4.66 -15.45
CA THR A 49 -8.88 6.05 -15.93
C THR A 49 -9.68 6.90 -14.96
N LEU A 50 -9.33 8.18 -14.85
CA LEU A 50 -10.08 9.15 -14.05
C LEU A 50 -10.19 10.44 -14.86
N PHE A 51 -11.41 10.75 -15.29
CA PHE A 51 -11.65 11.92 -16.11
C PHE A 51 -12.07 13.13 -15.27
N VAL A 52 -11.37 14.26 -15.44
CA VAL A 52 -11.78 15.57 -14.93
C VAL A 52 -12.02 16.48 -16.12
N ASN A 53 -13.26 16.90 -16.32
CA ASN A 53 -13.67 17.73 -17.46
C ASN A 53 -13.23 17.16 -18.83
N GLY A 54 -13.30 15.84 -19.00
CA GLY A 54 -12.93 15.15 -20.25
C GLY A 54 -11.43 14.90 -20.43
N VAL A 55 -10.59 15.23 -19.45
CA VAL A 55 -9.15 14.93 -19.45
C VAL A 55 -8.89 13.76 -18.51
N ASP A 56 -8.25 12.71 -19.00
CA ASP A 56 -7.73 11.64 -18.14
C ASP A 56 -6.55 12.17 -17.33
N VAL A 57 -6.73 12.29 -16.02
CA VAL A 57 -5.71 12.86 -15.12
C VAL A 57 -4.77 11.81 -14.54
N VAL A 58 -5.00 10.51 -14.76
CA VAL A 58 -4.15 9.45 -14.19
C VAL A 58 -2.67 9.64 -14.56
N PRO A 59 -2.27 9.90 -15.82
CA PRO A 59 -0.86 10.12 -16.17
C PRO A 59 -0.26 11.39 -15.53
N LEU A 60 -1.08 12.43 -15.33
CA LEU A 60 -0.64 13.67 -14.68
C LEU A 60 -0.37 13.44 -13.19
N VAL A 61 -1.23 12.69 -12.53
CA VAL A 61 -1.06 12.29 -11.13
C VAL A 61 0.15 11.37 -10.98
N ASP A 62 0.32 10.39 -11.87
CA ASP A 62 1.45 9.46 -11.81
C ASP A 62 2.80 10.19 -11.97
N ALA A 63 2.90 11.09 -12.95
CA ALA A 63 4.09 11.91 -13.15
C ALA A 63 4.41 12.80 -11.94
N GLU A 64 3.39 13.42 -11.34
CA GLU A 64 3.58 14.23 -10.14
C GLU A 64 3.99 13.38 -8.92
N LEU A 65 3.46 12.18 -8.78
CA LEU A 65 3.90 11.26 -7.74
C LEU A 65 5.35 10.81 -7.95
N ASN A 66 5.76 10.48 -9.17
CA ASN A 66 7.16 10.16 -9.46
C ASN A 66 8.09 11.34 -9.17
N ARG A 67 7.65 12.58 -9.46
CA ARG A 67 8.39 13.79 -9.10
C ARG A 67 8.54 13.97 -7.58
N ARG A 68 7.51 13.63 -6.80
CA ARG A 68 7.49 13.75 -5.33
C ARG A 68 8.20 12.59 -4.62
N PHE A 69 8.24 11.42 -5.26
CA PHE A 69 8.80 10.17 -4.75
C PHE A 69 9.78 9.60 -5.79
N PRO A 70 10.98 10.19 -5.95
CA PRO A 70 11.96 9.72 -6.92
C PRO A 70 12.30 8.24 -6.70
N GLY A 71 12.35 7.46 -7.78
CA GLY A 71 12.53 6.00 -7.76
C GLY A 71 11.21 5.22 -7.84
N ARG A 72 10.07 5.84 -7.51
CA ARG A 72 8.74 5.20 -7.63
C ARG A 72 8.43 4.79 -9.06
N GLU A 73 8.91 5.53 -10.06
CA GLU A 73 8.71 5.22 -11.48
C GLU A 73 9.20 3.82 -11.88
N LEU A 74 10.13 3.25 -11.10
CA LEU A 74 10.69 1.93 -11.31
C LEU A 74 9.95 0.81 -10.55
N GLN A 75 8.95 1.12 -9.72
CA GLN A 75 8.20 0.13 -8.93
C GLN A 75 7.54 -0.97 -9.77
N ASN A 76 7.23 -0.66 -11.04
CA ASN A 76 6.62 -1.58 -11.99
C ASN A 76 7.64 -2.17 -12.99
N SER A 77 8.94 -2.06 -12.71
CA SER A 77 9.98 -2.62 -13.57
C SER A 77 9.76 -4.11 -13.81
N ARG A 78 10.07 -4.53 -15.04
CA ARG A 78 10.09 -5.94 -15.44
C ARG A 78 11.50 -6.52 -15.44
N THR A 79 12.52 -5.71 -15.12
CA THR A 79 13.92 -6.15 -15.02
C THR A 79 14.39 -6.21 -13.57
N PRO A 80 15.26 -7.17 -13.21
CA PRO A 80 15.88 -7.22 -11.89
C PRO A 80 16.57 -5.91 -11.49
N GLU A 81 17.24 -5.25 -12.44
CA GLU A 81 17.96 -3.99 -12.21
C GLU A 81 17.00 -2.87 -11.80
N GLY A 82 15.91 -2.67 -12.53
CA GLY A 82 14.94 -1.62 -12.19
C GLY A 82 14.22 -1.90 -10.86
N LEU A 83 13.96 -3.17 -10.53
CA LEU A 83 13.40 -3.53 -9.23
C LEU A 83 14.39 -3.23 -8.08
N ARG A 84 15.69 -3.53 -8.27
CA ARG A 84 16.74 -3.17 -7.31
C ARG A 84 16.85 -1.66 -7.11
N GLU A 85 16.89 -0.89 -8.20
CA GLU A 85 16.95 0.58 -8.14
C GLU A 85 15.72 1.18 -7.42
N SER A 86 14.52 0.68 -7.70
CA SER A 86 13.29 1.10 -6.98
C SER A 86 13.37 0.76 -5.49
N TRP A 87 13.86 -0.44 -5.16
CA TRP A 87 13.98 -0.91 -3.79
C TRP A 87 14.98 -0.09 -2.98
N GLU A 88 16.16 0.22 -3.54
CA GLU A 88 17.15 1.09 -2.88
C GLU A 88 16.57 2.47 -2.59
N ALA A 89 15.87 3.07 -3.57
CA ALA A 89 15.24 4.38 -3.41
C ALA A 89 14.14 4.38 -2.33
N VAL A 90 13.29 3.35 -2.29
CA VAL A 90 12.22 3.29 -1.28
C VAL A 90 12.77 3.02 0.12
N GLN A 91 13.85 2.23 0.25
CA GLN A 91 14.53 2.01 1.52
C GLN A 91 15.11 3.32 2.08
N GLU A 92 15.80 4.11 1.26
CA GLU A 92 16.31 5.42 1.68
C GLU A 92 15.18 6.37 2.10
N ALA A 93 14.10 6.40 1.32
CA ALA A 93 12.96 7.25 1.59
C ALA A 93 12.24 6.89 2.90
N TRP A 94 12.16 5.60 3.23
CA TRP A 94 11.65 5.12 4.51
C TRP A 94 12.58 5.43 5.67
N ALA A 95 13.88 5.17 5.54
CA ALA A 95 14.86 5.48 6.57
C ALA A 95 14.77 6.95 6.98
N LYS A 96 14.77 7.86 6.00
CA LYS A 96 14.57 9.30 6.22
C LYS A 96 13.25 9.61 6.94
N THR A 97 12.15 8.98 6.52
CA THR A 97 10.82 9.23 7.13
C THR A 97 10.79 8.79 8.59
N VAL A 98 11.39 7.64 8.91
CA VAL A 98 11.48 7.13 10.28
C VAL A 98 12.37 8.03 11.15
N ASP A 99 13.55 8.41 10.64
CA ASP A 99 14.51 9.24 11.37
C ASP A 99 13.97 10.65 11.67
N GLU A 100 13.26 11.25 10.72
CA GLU A 100 12.67 12.58 10.85
C GLU A 100 11.36 12.60 11.65
N THR A 101 10.80 11.43 12.03
CA THR A 101 9.55 11.36 12.78
C THR A 101 9.80 11.43 14.29
N PRO A 102 9.32 12.50 14.98
CA PRO A 102 9.42 12.61 16.42
C PRO A 102 8.70 11.46 17.13
N ALA A 103 9.23 11.03 18.29
CA ALA A 103 8.70 9.89 19.03
C ALA A 103 7.19 10.02 19.33
N GLN A 104 6.72 11.21 19.68
CA GLN A 104 5.31 11.47 19.97
C GLN A 104 4.36 11.32 18.77
N LEU A 105 4.88 11.31 17.53
CA LEU A 105 4.09 11.14 16.32
C LEU A 105 4.06 9.69 15.81
N ARG A 106 4.89 8.79 16.36
CA ARG A 106 5.01 7.40 15.87
C ARG A 106 3.71 6.61 16.01
N ASP A 107 2.96 6.89 17.07
CA ASP A 107 1.66 6.27 17.37
C ASP A 107 0.46 7.21 17.13
N ALA A 108 0.71 8.43 16.66
CA ALA A 108 -0.35 9.39 16.34
C ALA A 108 -1.06 9.01 15.03
N ARG A 109 -2.35 9.33 14.92
CA ARG A 109 -3.22 8.95 13.81
C ARG A 109 -4.03 10.13 13.29
N VAL A 110 -4.32 10.14 11.99
CA VAL A 110 -5.27 11.07 11.37
C VAL A 110 -6.59 10.33 11.12
N GLY A 111 -7.63 10.67 11.88
CA GLY A 111 -8.93 10.02 11.76
C GLY A 111 -8.83 8.51 12.00
N THR A 112 -9.21 7.72 10.99
CA THR A 112 -9.15 6.25 11.02
C THR A 112 -7.92 5.66 10.33
N GLU A 113 -7.03 6.48 9.78
CA GLU A 113 -5.81 6.02 9.13
C GLU A 113 -4.83 5.40 10.14
N TRP A 114 -3.87 4.61 9.65
CA TRP A 114 -2.86 3.98 10.50
C TRP A 114 -1.79 4.97 10.96
N SER A 115 -1.24 4.74 12.16
CA SER A 115 -0.03 5.44 12.61
C SER A 115 1.22 4.92 11.88
N LEU A 116 2.35 5.62 12.02
CA LEU A 116 3.63 5.14 11.46
C LEU A 116 3.97 3.73 11.98
N ALA A 117 3.83 3.50 13.29
CA ALA A 117 4.08 2.18 13.88
C ALA A 117 3.19 1.09 13.26
N GLN A 118 1.91 1.37 13.06
CA GLN A 118 0.96 0.45 12.43
C GLN A 118 1.27 0.20 10.96
N THR A 119 1.65 1.24 10.21
CA THR A 119 2.09 1.12 8.82
C THR A 119 3.34 0.27 8.67
N LEU A 120 4.36 0.46 9.51
CA LEU A 120 5.58 -0.35 9.46
C LEU A 120 5.30 -1.82 9.79
N ARG A 121 4.39 -2.10 10.72
CA ARG A 121 3.90 -3.46 11.00
C ARG A 121 3.14 -4.07 9.83
N HIS A 122 2.40 -3.26 9.08
CA HIS A 122 1.74 -3.72 7.86
C HIS A 122 2.74 -4.09 6.77
N LEU A 123 3.81 -3.32 6.59
CA LEU A 123 4.86 -3.64 5.60
C LEU A 123 5.64 -4.92 5.94
N ILE A 124 5.78 -5.25 7.24
CA ILE A 124 6.27 -6.57 7.67
C ILE A 124 5.34 -7.68 7.14
N LEU A 125 4.02 -7.53 7.34
CA LEU A 125 3.04 -8.48 6.83
C LEU A 125 3.07 -8.58 5.30
N ALA A 126 3.15 -7.46 4.58
CA ALA A 126 3.21 -7.45 3.13
C ALA A 126 4.42 -8.24 2.61
N THR A 127 5.59 -8.06 3.23
CA THR A 127 6.79 -8.84 2.89
C THR A 127 6.61 -10.32 3.22
N ASP A 128 6.12 -10.65 4.41
CA ASP A 128 5.88 -12.04 4.82
C ASP A 128 4.88 -12.74 3.86
N ALA A 129 3.84 -12.03 3.41
CA ALA A 129 2.87 -12.57 2.47
C ALA A 129 3.47 -12.80 1.08
N TRP A 130 4.06 -11.78 0.48
CA TRP A 130 4.43 -11.84 -0.94
C TRP A 130 5.79 -12.48 -1.18
N LEU A 131 6.75 -12.28 -0.29
CA LEU A 131 8.07 -12.89 -0.40
C LEU A 131 8.11 -14.25 0.31
N VAL A 132 7.89 -14.27 1.63
CA VAL A 132 8.13 -15.47 2.45
C VAL A 132 7.10 -16.55 2.16
N SER A 133 5.82 -16.20 2.01
CA SER A 133 4.78 -17.14 1.58
C SER A 133 4.73 -17.30 0.07
N GLY A 134 4.57 -16.22 -0.68
CA GLY A 134 4.37 -16.27 -2.13
C GLY A 134 5.57 -16.81 -2.90
N VAL A 135 6.72 -16.14 -2.78
CA VAL A 135 7.93 -16.50 -3.56
C VAL A 135 8.66 -17.71 -2.98
N GLU A 136 8.91 -17.72 -1.66
CA GLU A 136 9.71 -18.74 -0.97
C GLU A 136 8.89 -19.96 -0.50
N ARG A 137 7.56 -19.87 -0.46
CA ARG A 137 6.64 -20.97 -0.14
C ARG A 137 6.85 -21.55 1.26
N GLN A 138 7.21 -20.72 2.23
CA GLN A 138 7.31 -21.14 3.63
C GLN A 138 5.91 -21.34 4.26
N GLU A 139 5.73 -22.40 5.04
CA GLU A 139 4.42 -22.77 5.62
C GLU A 139 3.94 -21.83 6.74
N LYS A 140 4.87 -21.20 7.48
CA LYS A 140 4.55 -20.29 8.60
C LYS A 140 5.20 -18.92 8.36
N PRO A 141 4.72 -18.16 7.37
CA PRO A 141 5.43 -16.99 6.87
C PRO A 141 5.28 -15.78 7.78
N PHE A 142 4.17 -15.67 8.52
CA PHE A 142 3.79 -14.44 9.21
C PHE A 142 4.47 -14.27 10.57
N HIS A 143 5.12 -13.12 10.74
CA HIS A 143 5.65 -12.71 12.01
C HIS A 143 4.55 -12.18 12.95
N PRO A 144 4.60 -12.47 14.27
CA PRO A 144 3.61 -11.97 15.22
C PRO A 144 3.51 -10.43 15.35
N ILE A 145 4.52 -9.70 14.87
CA ILE A 145 4.51 -8.22 14.87
C ILE A 145 3.77 -7.63 13.68
N GLY A 146 3.52 -8.44 12.64
CA GLY A 146 2.76 -8.01 11.47
C GLY A 146 1.41 -7.40 11.85
N GLN A 147 0.95 -6.46 11.04
CA GLN A 147 -0.36 -5.86 11.21
C GLN A 147 -1.20 -6.12 9.96
N ILE A 148 -2.26 -6.89 10.15
CA ILE A 148 -3.18 -7.23 9.08
C ILE A 148 -4.18 -6.10 8.79
N PHE A 149 -4.63 -6.05 7.54
CA PHE A 149 -5.55 -5.02 7.05
C PHE A 149 -6.96 -5.18 7.64
N THR A 150 -7.72 -4.07 7.60
CA THR A 150 -9.09 -4.04 8.12
C THR A 150 -9.97 -4.98 7.29
N GLY A 151 -10.73 -5.85 7.95
CA GLY A 151 -11.63 -6.82 7.31
C GLY A 151 -11.06 -8.24 7.15
N ALA A 152 -9.78 -8.46 7.43
CA ALA A 152 -9.16 -9.80 7.25
C ALA A 152 -9.75 -10.90 8.14
N ALA A 153 -10.21 -10.57 9.35
CA ALA A 153 -10.90 -11.51 10.23
C ALA A 153 -12.21 -12.04 9.63
N GLU A 154 -12.93 -11.20 8.87
CA GLU A 154 -14.17 -11.59 8.17
C GLU A 154 -13.86 -12.53 6.98
N GLY A 155 -12.63 -12.46 6.45
CA GLY A 155 -12.09 -13.37 5.44
C GLY A 155 -11.51 -14.67 5.99
N GLY A 156 -11.66 -14.97 7.29
CA GLY A 156 -11.22 -16.22 7.90
C GLY A 156 -9.74 -16.30 8.27
N PHE A 157 -9.03 -15.17 8.26
CA PHE A 157 -7.61 -15.13 8.63
C PHE A 157 -7.41 -15.39 10.13
N ASP A 158 -6.39 -16.19 10.49
CA ASP A 158 -6.05 -16.46 11.88
C ASP A 158 -5.37 -15.25 12.54
N MET A 159 -6.19 -14.44 13.19
CA MET A 159 -5.75 -13.24 13.92
C MET A 159 -4.89 -13.57 15.16
N SER A 160 -4.90 -14.82 15.65
CA SER A 160 -4.18 -15.19 16.87
C SER A 160 -2.66 -15.20 16.72
N ILE A 161 -2.17 -15.16 15.48
CA ILE A 161 -0.75 -15.04 15.14
C ILE A 161 -0.20 -13.68 15.59
N PHE A 162 -1.01 -12.61 15.47
CA PHE A 162 -0.56 -11.25 15.68
C PHE A 162 -0.70 -10.80 17.13
N ARG A 163 0.29 -10.01 17.57
CA ARG A 163 0.29 -9.32 18.86
C ARG A 163 0.75 -7.89 18.69
N GLU A 164 0.48 -7.08 19.70
CA GLU A 164 1.06 -5.75 19.79
C GLU A 164 2.58 -5.82 20.00
N ALA A 165 3.27 -4.85 19.40
CA ALA A 165 4.68 -4.64 19.65
C ALA A 165 4.89 -4.08 21.06
N THR A 166 5.97 -4.49 21.70
CA THR A 166 6.39 -4.00 23.02
C THR A 166 7.01 -2.60 22.94
N GLY A 167 7.42 -2.17 21.75
CA GLY A 167 7.92 -0.83 21.47
C GLY A 167 8.31 -0.63 20.01
N PHE A 168 8.62 0.61 19.63
CA PHE A 168 8.96 0.96 18.25
C PHE A 168 10.25 0.28 17.76
N ASP A 169 11.23 0.08 18.64
CA ASP A 169 12.50 -0.57 18.29
C ASP A 169 12.31 -2.05 17.90
N GLU A 170 11.33 -2.73 18.51
CA GLU A 170 10.96 -4.09 18.11
C GLU A 170 10.41 -4.12 16.67
N ILE A 171 9.57 -3.14 16.31
CA ILE A 171 9.03 -3.01 14.96
C ILE A 171 10.18 -2.77 13.96
N LEU A 172 11.10 -1.85 14.28
CA LEU A 172 12.24 -1.56 13.41
C LEU A 172 13.17 -2.76 13.23
N SER A 173 13.45 -3.51 14.29
CA SER A 173 14.29 -4.71 14.21
C SER A 173 13.67 -5.76 13.29
N VAL A 174 12.37 -6.02 13.43
CA VAL A 174 11.64 -7.01 12.62
C VAL A 174 11.55 -6.54 11.18
N ARG A 175 11.31 -5.24 10.95
CA ARG A 175 11.26 -4.65 9.61
C ARG A 175 12.61 -4.72 8.91
N ALA A 176 13.71 -4.43 9.61
CA ALA A 176 15.05 -4.52 9.03
C ALA A 176 15.37 -5.94 8.54
N GLU A 177 14.96 -6.97 9.29
CA GLU A 177 15.09 -8.37 8.85
C GLU A 177 14.31 -8.64 7.55
N ARG A 178 13.06 -8.17 7.44
CA ARG A 178 12.23 -8.34 6.23
C ARG A 178 12.82 -7.58 5.05
N GLN A 179 13.31 -6.37 5.27
CA GLN A 179 13.99 -5.60 4.23
C GLN A 179 15.25 -6.30 3.73
N GLN A 180 15.98 -6.98 4.61
CA GLN A 180 17.13 -7.79 4.20
C GLN A 180 16.70 -8.96 3.31
N PHE A 181 15.61 -9.66 3.62
CA PHE A 181 15.11 -10.74 2.77
C PHE A 181 14.77 -10.26 1.36
N VAL A 182 14.09 -9.10 1.23
CA VAL A 182 13.78 -8.51 -0.08
C VAL A 182 15.08 -8.13 -0.80
N THR A 183 16.04 -7.53 -0.10
CA THR A 183 17.35 -7.16 -0.65
C THR A 183 18.10 -8.38 -1.19
N ASP A 184 18.15 -9.47 -0.42
CA ASP A 184 18.84 -10.71 -0.80
C ASP A 184 18.17 -11.39 -2.00
N CYS A 185 16.83 -11.39 -2.04
CA CYS A 185 16.07 -11.88 -3.19
C CYS A 185 16.39 -11.07 -4.45
N LEU A 186 16.27 -9.73 -4.38
CA LEU A 186 16.53 -8.85 -5.51
C LEU A 186 17.99 -8.88 -5.99
N ALA A 187 18.95 -9.15 -5.10
CA ALA A 187 20.36 -9.27 -5.46
C ALA A 187 20.65 -10.46 -6.39
N THR A 188 19.81 -11.49 -6.37
CA THR A 188 20.07 -12.76 -7.07
C THR A 188 19.02 -13.14 -8.10
N VAL A 189 17.84 -12.51 -8.08
CA VAL A 189 16.75 -12.81 -9.01
C VAL A 189 17.14 -12.53 -10.45
N THR A 190 16.77 -13.45 -11.33
CA THR A 190 16.99 -13.38 -12.78
C THR A 190 15.69 -13.08 -13.52
N GLU A 191 15.78 -12.57 -14.75
CA GLU A 191 14.60 -12.36 -15.62
C GLU A 191 13.75 -13.62 -15.78
N ALA A 192 14.38 -14.79 -15.92
CA ALA A 192 13.67 -16.06 -16.04
C ALA A 192 12.89 -16.41 -14.76
N GLN A 193 13.45 -16.14 -13.58
CA GLN A 193 12.77 -16.34 -12.31
C GLN A 193 11.59 -15.39 -12.13
N LEU A 194 11.69 -14.14 -12.62
CA LEU A 194 10.61 -13.16 -12.51
C LEU A 194 9.33 -13.62 -13.22
N GLU A 195 9.43 -14.48 -14.24
CA GLU A 195 8.30 -15.03 -14.99
C GLU A 195 7.72 -16.31 -14.36
N GLU A 196 8.33 -16.85 -13.31
CA GLU A 196 7.82 -18.09 -12.69
C GLU A 196 6.54 -17.84 -11.89
N GLU A 197 5.52 -18.64 -12.16
CA GLU A 197 4.24 -18.58 -11.45
C GLU A 197 4.35 -18.99 -9.96
N ARG A 198 3.51 -18.36 -9.14
CA ARG A 198 3.31 -18.57 -7.72
C ARG A 198 1.81 -18.61 -7.43
N ALA A 199 1.45 -19.27 -6.34
CA ALA A 199 0.09 -19.17 -5.82
C ALA A 199 -0.08 -17.79 -5.15
N ASN A 200 -1.25 -17.17 -5.32
CA ASN A 200 -1.58 -15.95 -4.60
C ASN A 200 -1.64 -16.23 -3.08
N PRO A 201 -0.85 -15.54 -2.24
CA PRO A 201 -0.80 -15.81 -0.81
C PRO A 201 -2.11 -15.47 -0.06
N TRP A 202 -2.97 -14.65 -0.66
CA TRP A 202 -4.25 -14.26 -0.08
C TRP A 202 -5.44 -15.05 -0.61
N ASP A 203 -5.30 -15.62 -1.81
CA ASP A 203 -6.34 -16.40 -2.47
C ASP A 203 -5.72 -17.54 -3.30
N PRO A 204 -5.18 -18.60 -2.64
CA PRO A 204 -4.44 -19.66 -3.34
C PRO A 204 -5.30 -20.44 -4.34
N GLU A 205 -6.62 -20.47 -4.15
CA GLU A 205 -7.60 -21.14 -5.01
C GLU A 205 -8.18 -20.19 -6.07
N GLY A 206 -7.77 -18.92 -6.08
CA GLY A 206 -8.24 -17.90 -7.00
C GLY A 206 -7.72 -18.05 -8.43
N ASP A 207 -8.43 -17.43 -9.37
CA ASP A 207 -8.12 -17.49 -10.80
C ASP A 207 -6.82 -16.75 -11.18
N TRP A 208 -6.36 -15.82 -10.34
CA TRP A 208 -5.12 -15.07 -10.59
C TRP A 208 -3.91 -15.75 -9.93
N GLN A 209 -2.97 -16.18 -10.77
CA GLN A 209 -1.69 -16.76 -10.36
C GLN A 209 -0.56 -15.74 -10.62
N PRO A 210 -0.06 -15.04 -9.58
CA PRO A 210 1.02 -14.07 -9.75
C PRO A 210 2.33 -14.74 -10.16
N THR A 211 3.19 -14.01 -10.86
CA THR A 211 4.60 -14.41 -11.02
C THR A 211 5.46 -13.95 -9.83
N VAL A 212 6.69 -14.46 -9.71
CA VAL A 212 7.68 -13.91 -8.75
C VAL A 212 7.84 -12.41 -8.93
N GLY A 213 7.91 -11.94 -10.18
CA GLY A 213 7.99 -10.53 -10.46
C GLY A 213 6.74 -9.77 -9.98
N ASP A 214 5.55 -10.35 -10.08
CA ASP A 214 4.33 -9.70 -9.60
C ASP A 214 4.37 -9.58 -8.08
N CYS A 215 4.80 -10.63 -7.36
CA CYS A 215 5.00 -10.56 -5.91
C CYS A 215 5.97 -9.45 -5.50
N LEU A 216 7.11 -9.32 -6.20
CA LEU A 216 8.10 -8.27 -5.92
C LEU A 216 7.59 -6.86 -6.24
N ARG A 217 6.83 -6.71 -7.34
CA ARG A 217 6.19 -5.43 -7.69
C ARG A 217 5.11 -5.04 -6.68
N VAL A 218 4.34 -5.99 -6.17
CA VAL A 218 3.37 -5.72 -5.10
C VAL A 218 4.10 -5.24 -3.84
N ILE A 219 5.22 -5.85 -3.44
CA ILE A 219 6.01 -5.35 -2.29
C ILE A 219 6.45 -3.90 -2.51
N LEU A 220 6.95 -3.56 -3.71
CA LEU A 220 7.35 -2.18 -4.03
C LEU A 220 6.16 -1.22 -4.03
N GLU A 221 5.03 -1.63 -4.60
CA GLU A 221 3.79 -0.86 -4.60
C GLU A 221 3.32 -0.56 -3.17
N GLU A 222 3.29 -1.57 -2.30
CA GLU A 222 2.94 -1.44 -0.88
C GLU A 222 3.87 -0.42 -0.18
N GLU A 223 5.18 -0.55 -0.38
CA GLU A 223 6.17 0.36 0.21
C GLU A 223 5.96 1.81 -0.25
N TRP A 224 5.79 2.07 -1.54
CA TRP A 224 5.58 3.42 -2.08
C TRP A 224 4.22 4.01 -1.72
N ALA A 225 3.16 3.21 -1.78
CA ALA A 225 1.80 3.65 -1.43
C ALA A 225 1.72 4.01 0.05
N HIS A 226 2.23 3.15 0.93
CA HIS A 226 2.23 3.41 2.37
C HIS A 226 3.15 4.55 2.77
N LEU A 227 4.29 4.74 2.10
CA LEU A 227 5.14 5.91 2.30
C LEU A 227 4.39 7.21 1.97
N ARG A 228 3.60 7.21 0.88
CA ARG A 228 2.77 8.35 0.49
C ARG A 228 1.70 8.65 1.53
N TYR A 229 0.98 7.63 2.01
CA TYR A 229 -0.05 7.80 3.03
C TYR A 229 0.54 8.36 4.33
N ILE A 230 1.62 7.75 4.84
CA ILE A 230 2.14 8.16 6.14
C ILE A 230 2.78 9.54 6.11
N ARG A 231 3.46 9.93 5.02
CA ARG A 231 4.03 11.28 4.89
C ARG A 231 2.93 12.34 4.89
N ARG A 232 1.81 12.10 4.17
CA ARG A 232 0.64 12.99 4.22
C ARG A 232 0.12 13.13 5.65
N ASP A 233 -0.05 12.02 6.36
CA ASP A 233 -0.65 12.02 7.70
C ASP A 233 0.28 12.70 8.72
N LEU A 234 1.59 12.44 8.65
CA LEU A 234 2.59 13.12 9.48
C LEU A 234 2.62 14.64 9.23
N ASP A 235 2.45 15.09 7.99
CA ASP A 235 2.40 16.52 7.68
C ASP A 235 1.15 17.18 8.28
N ILE A 236 0.00 16.51 8.28
CA ILE A 236 -1.21 16.97 8.96
C ILE A 236 -0.98 17.05 10.48
N LEU A 237 -0.41 16.01 11.08
CA LEU A 237 -0.15 15.95 12.52
C LEU A 237 0.84 17.02 12.98
N ARG A 238 1.88 17.31 12.19
CA ARG A 238 2.83 18.41 12.47
C ARG A 238 2.15 19.77 12.47
N GLN A 239 1.21 20.00 11.56
CA GLN A 239 0.44 21.25 11.50
C GLN A 239 -0.55 21.39 12.66
N GLN A 240 -1.08 20.28 13.18
CA GLN A 240 -1.98 20.29 14.35
C GLN A 240 -1.26 20.45 15.69
N GLY A 241 0.03 20.07 15.75
CA GLY A 241 0.87 20.19 16.93
C GLY A 241 1.71 21.47 17.01
N SER A 242 1.65 22.34 15.99
CA SER A 242 2.31 23.66 15.94
C SER A 242 1.35 24.76 16.40
#